data_AF-A0A6P6C4B2-F1
#
_entry.id   AF-A0A6P6C4B2-F1
#
_cell.length_a   1.000
_cell.length_b   1.000
_cell.length_c   1.000
_cell.angle_alpha   90.00
_cell.angle_beta   90.00
_cell.angle_gamma   90.00
#
_symmetry.space_group_name_H-M   'P 1'
#
loop_
_entity.id
_entity.type
_entity.pdbx_description
1 polymer ?
#
loop_
_entity_poly.entity_id
_entity_poly.type
_entity_poly.pdbx_seq_one_letter_code
_entity_poly.pdbx_strand_id
1 'polypeptide(L)'
;MAEAAIDSNEDLSEETEDPEPLEPDDGGTFQQVTNLLNIMDSESAKTDTVGAGPDMRKTLASVIITEKATAKPCVVMNALIRCLQVPKNLASVTMEP
;
A
#
# COMPACT_ATOMS: atom_id res chain seq x y z
N MET A 1 53.45 20.89 -2.25
CA MET A 1 52.83 19.89 -3.15
C MET A 1 51.41 19.69 -2.64
N ALA A 2 50.44 19.68 -3.56
CA ALA A 2 49.05 20.12 -3.39
C ALA A 2 48.26 19.53 -2.19
N GLU A 3 47.46 20.40 -1.57
CA GLU A 3 46.31 20.05 -0.75
C GLU A 3 45.21 19.45 -1.64
N ALA A 4 44.48 18.45 -1.13
CA ALA A 4 43.16 18.10 -1.63
C ALA A 4 42.36 17.45 -0.48
N ALA A 5 41.58 18.27 0.20
CA ALA A 5 40.44 17.82 0.97
C ALA A 5 39.41 17.27 -0.01
N ILE A 6 39.12 15.98 0.07
CA ILE A 6 37.90 15.44 -0.53
C ILE A 6 36.86 15.38 0.58
N ASP A 7 36.26 16.55 0.79
CA ASP A 7 34.90 16.64 1.30
C ASP A 7 34.00 16.06 0.20
N SER A 8 33.49 14.87 0.43
CA SER A 8 32.38 14.32 -0.33
C SER A 8 31.45 13.71 0.67
N ASN A 9 30.77 14.61 1.39
CA ASN A 9 29.42 14.38 1.88
C ASN A 9 28.59 13.87 0.69
N GLU A 10 28.57 12.56 0.50
CA GLU A 10 27.52 11.90 -0.25
C GLU A 10 26.27 12.04 0.61
N ASP A 11 25.68 13.23 0.56
CA ASP A 11 24.32 13.49 0.95
C ASP A 11 23.51 12.53 0.06
N LEU A 12 23.26 11.34 0.61
CA LEU A 12 22.08 10.56 0.29
C LEU A 12 20.91 11.49 0.58
N SER A 13 20.65 12.37 -0.39
CA SER A 13 19.36 12.93 -0.66
C SER A 13 18.49 11.70 -0.87
N GLU A 14 17.96 11.16 0.24
CA GLU A 14 16.69 10.49 0.25
C GLU A 14 15.76 11.44 -0.49
N GLU A 15 15.59 11.20 -1.79
CA GLU A 15 14.46 11.69 -2.56
C GLU A 15 13.26 11.09 -1.84
N THR A 16 12.84 11.76 -0.77
CA THR A 16 11.50 11.62 -0.24
C THR A 16 10.64 12.24 -1.32
N GLU A 17 10.32 11.43 -2.35
CA GLU A 17 9.20 11.71 -3.23
C GLU A 17 8.01 11.83 -2.30
N ASP A 18 7.73 13.07 -1.91
CA ASP A 18 6.52 13.41 -1.17
C ASP A 18 5.39 12.93 -2.05
N PRO A 19 4.61 11.92 -1.62
CA PRO A 19 3.59 11.37 -2.48
C PRO A 19 2.66 12.52 -2.82
N GLU A 20 2.59 12.88 -4.11
CA GLU A 20 1.68 13.92 -4.59
C GLU A 20 0.30 13.73 -3.94
N PRO A 21 -0.38 14.81 -3.55
CA PRO A 21 -1.70 14.72 -2.92
C PRO A 21 -2.61 13.82 -3.75
N LEU A 22 -2.82 12.59 -3.26
CA LEU A 22 -3.53 11.57 -4.01
C LEU A 22 -4.94 12.06 -4.28
N GLU A 23 -5.34 12.09 -5.55
CA GLU A 23 -6.63 12.62 -6.00
C GLU A 23 -7.78 12.21 -5.06
N PRO A 24 -8.75 13.12 -4.80
CA PRO A 24 -9.87 12.82 -3.91
C PRO A 24 -10.57 11.54 -4.35
N ASP A 25 -10.81 10.64 -3.39
CA ASP A 25 -11.40 9.31 -3.62
C ASP A 25 -12.74 9.42 -4.37
N ASP A 26 -12.89 8.66 -5.45
CA ASP A 26 -14.02 8.73 -6.39
C ASP A 26 -15.32 8.07 -5.87
N GLY A 27 -15.53 8.08 -4.55
CA GLY A 27 -16.78 7.59 -3.95
C GLY A 27 -16.70 6.16 -3.43
N GLY A 28 -15.68 5.85 -2.64
CA GLY A 28 -15.56 4.60 -1.87
C GLY A 28 -14.67 3.54 -2.51
N THR A 29 -13.92 3.87 -3.57
CA THR A 29 -13.00 2.91 -4.21
C THR A 29 -11.89 2.50 -3.25
N PHE A 30 -11.32 3.44 -2.50
CA PHE A 30 -10.32 3.13 -1.46
C PHE A 30 -10.84 2.12 -0.43
N GLN A 31 -12.04 2.37 0.11
CA GLN A 31 -12.65 1.48 1.09
C GLN A 31 -12.95 0.10 0.49
N GLN A 32 -13.41 0.04 -0.76
CA GLN A 32 -13.68 -1.22 -1.45
C GLN A 32 -12.40 -2.04 -1.66
N VAL A 33 -11.33 -1.40 -2.16
CA VAL A 33 -10.01 -2.04 -2.35
C VAL A 33 -9.48 -2.54 -1.01
N THR A 34 -9.56 -1.72 0.05
CA THR A 34 -9.16 -2.09 1.41
C THR A 34 -9.93 -3.32 1.91
N ASN A 35 -11.24 -3.36 1.71
CA ASN A 35 -12.06 -4.50 2.13
C ASN A 35 -11.69 -5.79 1.38
N LEU A 36 -11.40 -5.69 0.08
CA LEU A 36 -10.99 -6.85 -0.72
C LEU A 36 -9.60 -7.36 -0.31
N LEU A 37 -8.66 -6.46 -0.03
CA LEU A 37 -7.35 -6.81 0.52
C LEU A 37 -7.48 -7.49 1.88
N ASN A 38 -8.35 -7.01 2.77
CA ASN A 38 -8.62 -7.65 4.05
C ASN A 38 -9.17 -9.08 3.90
N ILE A 39 -10.01 -9.34 2.89
CA ILE A 39 -10.49 -10.71 2.58
C ILE A 39 -9.33 -11.59 2.13
N MET A 40 -8.41 -11.06 1.31
CA MET A 40 -7.23 -11.80 0.84
C MET A 40 -6.25 -12.12 1.98
N ASP A 41 -6.04 -11.16 2.89
CA ASP A 41 -5.18 -11.29 4.06
C ASP A 41 -5.80 -12.23 5.12
N SER A 42 -7.11 -12.14 5.32
CA SER A 42 -7.82 -12.89 6.37
C SER A 42 -7.52 -14.39 6.33
N GLU A 43 -7.40 -15.03 7.49
CA GLU A 43 -7.28 -16.48 7.57
C GLU A 43 -8.48 -17.10 6.83
N SER A 44 -8.21 -18.10 5.99
CA SER A 44 -9.29 -18.80 5.29
C SER A 44 -10.23 -19.36 6.33
N ALA A 45 -11.47 -18.85 6.40
CA ALA A 45 -12.44 -19.38 7.33
C ALA A 45 -12.58 -20.86 7.03
N LYS A 46 -12.38 -21.70 8.04
CA LYS A 46 -12.48 -23.16 8.05
C LYS A 46 -13.92 -23.55 7.74
N THR A 47 -14.42 -23.25 6.54
CA THR A 47 -15.72 -23.71 6.10
C THR A 47 -15.57 -25.18 5.78
N ASP A 48 -16.11 -25.96 6.71
CA ASP A 48 -16.30 -27.40 6.69
C ASP A 48 -16.75 -27.89 5.30
N THR A 49 -16.30 -29.08 4.95
CA THR A 49 -16.63 -29.87 3.73
C THR A 49 -15.86 -29.60 2.43
N VAL A 50 -14.94 -30.52 2.17
CA VAL A 50 -14.47 -31.02 0.85
C VAL A 50 -13.62 -30.05 0.00
N GLY A 51 -12.31 -30.25 0.12
CA GLY A 51 -11.36 -30.05 -0.97
C GLY A 51 -10.33 -28.97 -0.70
N ALA A 52 -9.05 -29.35 -0.81
CA ALA A 52 -7.89 -28.46 -0.80
C ALA A 52 -7.84 -27.56 -2.06
N GLY A 53 -8.89 -26.78 -2.28
CA GLY A 53 -8.98 -25.77 -3.34
C GLY A 53 -8.57 -24.39 -2.83
N PRO A 54 -8.18 -23.47 -3.73
CA PRO A 54 -7.93 -22.08 -3.36
C PRO A 54 -9.19 -21.48 -2.73
N ASP A 55 -9.04 -20.71 -1.64
CA ASP A 55 -10.16 -20.03 -0.97
C ASP A 55 -10.92 -19.17 -1.99
N MET A 56 -12.15 -19.60 -2.31
CA MET A 56 -12.96 -18.97 -3.35
C MET A 56 -13.17 -17.47 -3.09
N ARG A 57 -13.26 -17.04 -1.82
CA ARG A 57 -13.42 -15.62 -1.49
C ARG A 57 -12.15 -14.84 -1.82
N LYS A 58 -10.98 -15.41 -1.53
CA LYS A 58 -9.70 -14.79 -1.88
C LYS A 58 -9.51 -14.71 -3.39
N THR A 59 -9.87 -15.78 -4.11
CA THR A 59 -9.84 -15.79 -5.58
C THR A 59 -10.78 -14.72 -6.16
N LEU A 60 -12.02 -14.65 -5.69
CA LEU A 60 -12.98 -13.62 -6.12
C LEU A 60 -12.47 -12.21 -5.82
N ALA A 61 -11.90 -11.97 -4.64
CA ALA A 61 -11.34 -10.66 -4.29
C ALA A 61 -10.22 -10.22 -5.25
N SER A 62 -9.31 -11.14 -5.60
CA SER A 62 -8.24 -10.88 -6.55
C SER A 62 -8.77 -10.56 -7.96
N VAL A 63 -9.77 -11.31 -8.44
CA VAL A 63 -10.41 -11.05 -9.74
C VAL A 63 -11.07 -9.68 -9.76
N ILE A 64 -11.81 -9.31 -8.71
CA ILE A 64 -12.50 -8.01 -8.62
C ILE A 64 -11.50 -6.85 -8.64
N ILE A 65 -10.40 -6.95 -7.88
CA ILE A 65 -9.34 -5.93 -7.91
C ILE A 65 -8.75 -5.80 -9.31
N THR A 66 -8.48 -6.93 -9.98
CA THR A 66 -7.90 -6.96 -11.33
C THR A 66 -8.84 -6.36 -12.38
N GLU A 67 -10.12 -6.72 -12.33
CA GLU A 67 -11.15 -6.15 -13.21
C GLU A 67 -11.26 -4.64 -13.00
N LYS A 68 -11.28 -4.19 -11.74
CA LYS A 68 -11.33 -2.76 -11.43
C LYS A 68 -10.08 -2.02 -11.88
N ALA A 69 -8.90 -2.63 -11.74
CA ALA A 69 -7.64 -2.07 -12.22
C ALA A 69 -7.60 -1.98 -13.75
N THR A 70 -8.25 -2.91 -14.45
CA THR A 70 -8.40 -2.87 -15.91
C THR A 70 -9.30 -1.71 -16.34
N ALA A 71 -10.38 -1.44 -15.60
CA ALA A 71 -11.31 -0.35 -15.91
C ALA A 71 -10.82 1.03 -15.47
N LYS A 72 -10.20 1.14 -14.29
CA LYS A 72 -9.80 2.40 -13.63
C LYS A 72 -8.40 2.25 -12.99
N PRO A 73 -7.33 2.11 -13.78
CA PRO A 73 -6.00 1.77 -13.28
C PRO A 73 -5.47 2.80 -12.28
N CYS A 74 -5.53 4.09 -12.59
CA CYS A 74 -5.01 5.14 -11.71
C CYS A 74 -5.75 5.18 -10.37
N VAL A 75 -7.07 4.99 -10.37
CA VAL A 75 -7.88 5.03 -9.14
C VAL A 75 -7.55 3.84 -8.24
N VAL A 76 -7.41 2.65 -8.81
CA VAL A 76 -7.02 1.45 -8.04
C VAL A 76 -5.58 1.58 -7.56
N MET A 77 -4.65 2.08 -8.38
CA MET A 77 -3.26 2.30 -7.98
C MET A 77 -3.16 3.30 -6.82
N ASN A 78 -3.87 4.43 -6.91
CA ASN A 78 -3.92 5.43 -5.83
C ASN A 78 -4.54 4.84 -4.54
N ALA A 79 -5.55 3.98 -4.65
CA ALA A 79 -6.11 3.28 -3.50
C ALA A 79 -5.09 2.31 -2.88
N LEU A 80 -4.37 1.54 -3.68
CA LEU A 80 -3.33 0.61 -3.22
C LEU A 80 -2.17 1.36 -2.55
N ILE A 81 -1.72 2.48 -3.11
CA ILE A 81 -0.70 3.34 -2.50
C ILE A 81 -1.16 3.80 -1.11
N ARG A 82 -2.41 4.27 -0.97
CA ARG A 82 -2.98 4.64 0.33
C ARG A 82 -3.03 3.48 1.33
N CYS A 83 -3.29 2.25 0.87
CA CYS A 83 -3.27 1.08 1.77
C CYS A 83 -1.86 0.77 2.30
N LEU A 84 -0.81 1.11 1.55
CA LEU A 84 0.59 0.90 1.93
C LEU A 84 1.18 2.07 2.74
N GLN A 85 0.59 3.26 2.64
CA GLN A 85 0.97 4.40 3.47
C GLN A 85 0.58 4.13 4.93
N VAL A 86 1.54 3.57 5.69
CA VAL A 86 1.47 3.56 7.16
C VAL A 86 1.57 5.02 7.63
N PRO A 87 0.72 5.50 8.55
CA PRO A 87 0.87 6.85 9.10
C PRO A 87 2.27 7.02 9.69
N LYS A 88 3.13 7.77 9.00
CA LYS A 88 4.52 8.07 9.42
C LYS A 88 4.58 8.93 10.70
N ASN A 89 3.43 9.33 11.23
CA ASN A 89 3.22 10.25 12.34
C ASN A 89 3.01 9.57 13.71
N LEU A 90 3.35 8.30 13.89
CA LEU A 90 3.30 7.62 15.21
C LEU A 90 4.67 7.22 15.78
N ALA A 91 5.78 7.61 15.14
CA ALA A 91 7.13 7.25 15.59
C ALA A 91 7.93 8.38 16.27
N SER A 92 7.36 9.58 16.47
CA SER A 92 8.12 10.73 17.01
C SER A 92 7.47 11.49 18.17
N VAL A 93 6.39 10.99 18.77
CA VAL A 93 5.87 11.54 20.05
C VAL A 93 6.31 10.66 21.23
N THR A 94 7.59 10.69 21.52
CA THR A 94 8.13 10.45 22.88
C THR A 94 9.32 11.39 23.07
N MET A 95 9.02 12.67 23.19
CA MET A 95 9.90 13.61 23.87
C MET A 95 9.24 13.85 25.23
N GLU A 96 9.58 12.97 26.18
CA GLU A 96 9.25 13.15 27.60
C GLU A 96 10.13 14.29 28.19
N PRO A 97 9.62 15.00 29.22
CA PRO A 97 10.07 16.34 29.62
C PRO A 97 11.44 16.44 30.29
#